data_AF-A0A2E9A560-F1
#
_entry.id   AF-A0A2E9A560-F1
#
_cell.length_a   1.000
_cell.length_b   1.000
_cell.length_c   1.000
_cell.angle_alpha   90.00
_cell.angle_beta   90.00
_cell.angle_gamma   90.00
#
_symmetry.space_group_name_H-M   'P 1'
#
loop_
_entity.id
_entity.type
_entity.pdbx_description
1 polymer ?
#
loop_
_entity_poly.entity_id
_entity_poly.type
_entity_poly.pdbx_seq_one_letter_code
_entity_poly.pdbx_strand_id
1 'polypeptide(L)' 'MYSMVELEVDDYKNLIKWFEMAFAKLPPTELPNGDRRTFWKLSFLAEDKINETRVEKGIDD' A
#
# COMPACT_ATOMS: atom_id res chain seq x y z
N MET A 1 25.13 -6.43 -5.40
CA MET A 1 24.41 -7.02 -4.27
C MET A 1 23.05 -6.32 -4.23
N TYR A 2 21.99 -7.00 -4.67
CA TYR A 2 20.63 -6.45 -4.49
C TYR A 2 20.21 -6.83 -3.07
N SER A 3 20.28 -5.87 -2.14
CA SER A 3 19.53 -5.99 -0.90
C SER A 3 18.05 -5.91 -1.28
N MET A 4 17.31 -7.00 -1.09
CA MET A 4 15.86 -6.96 -1.17
C MET A 4 15.40 -5.94 -0.14
N VAL A 5 14.96 -4.77 -0.59
CA VAL A 5 14.48 -3.71 0.30
C VAL A 5 13.09 -4.14 0.74
N GLU A 6 12.96 -4.48 2.02
CA GLU A 6 11.67 -4.77 2.63
C GLU A 6 10.96 -3.45 2.97
N LEU A 7 9.65 -3.42 2.73
CA LEU A 7 8.81 -2.28 3.06
C LEU A 7 8.31 -2.42 4.50
N GLU A 8 8.51 -1.39 5.30
CA GLU A 8 7.94 -1.27 6.63
C GLU A 8 6.49 -0.78 6.54
N VAL A 9 5.71 -0.98 7.61
CA VAL A 9 4.29 -0.57 7.67
C VAL A 9 4.08 0.90 7.29
N ASP A 10 4.99 1.78 7.69
CA ASP A 10 4.89 3.21 7.37
C ASP A 10 5.24 3.53 5.91
N ASP A 11 6.06 2.71 5.24
CA ASP A 11 6.33 2.85 3.82
C ASP A 11 5.08 2.58 2.99
N TYR A 12 4.28 1.57 3.37
CA TYR A 12 3.01 1.30 2.73
C TYR A 12 2.03 2.48 2.87
N LYS A 13 1.94 3.08 4.05
CA LYS A 13 1.10 4.28 4.27
C LYS A 13 1.54 5.43 3.38
N ASN A 14 2.85 5.65 3.25
CA ASN A 14 3.41 6.69 2.40
C ASN A 14 3.15 6.42 0.91
N LEU A 15 3.29 5.18 0.46
CA LEU A 15 3.01 4.77 -0.93
C LEU A 15 1.54 4.97 -1.30
N ILE A 16 0.61 4.54 -0.44
CA ILE A 16 -0.83 4.73 -0.65
C ILE A 16 -1.15 6.23 -0.70
N LYS A 17 -0.62 7.01 0.23
CA LYS A 17 -0.82 8.47 0.25
C LYS A 17 -0.27 9.15 -1.00
N TRP A 18 0.90 8.76 -1.48
CA TRP A 18 1.47 9.31 -2.72
C TRP A 18 0.64 8.92 -3.94
N PHE A 19 0.15 7.68 -3.98
CA PHE A 19 -0.77 7.23 -5.02
C PHE A 19 -2.05 8.07 -4.98
N GLU A 20 -2.70 8.19 -3.83
CA GLU A 20 -3.88 9.05 -3.67
C GLU A 20 -3.58 10.50 -4.03
N MET A 21 -2.45 11.08 -3.65
CA MET A 21 -2.11 12.47 -4.01
C MET A 21 -1.86 12.67 -5.50
N ALA A 22 -1.26 11.68 -6.17
CA ALA A 22 -1.02 11.70 -7.61
C ALA A 22 -2.33 11.52 -8.39
N PHE A 23 -3.21 10.65 -7.91
CA PHE A 23 -4.40 10.21 -8.63
C PHE A 23 -5.71 10.88 -8.19
N ALA A 24 -5.81 11.45 -6.98
CA ALA A 24 -7.00 12.18 -6.49
C ALA A 24 -7.21 13.51 -7.21
N LYS A 25 -6.22 13.98 -7.97
CA LYS A 25 -6.34 15.14 -8.87
C LYS A 25 -6.80 14.76 -10.27
N LEU A 26 -6.82 13.46 -10.60
CA LEU A 26 -7.23 12.97 -11.90
C LEU A 26 -8.69 12.51 -11.86
N PRO A 27 -9.49 12.79 -12.90
CA PRO A 27 -10.80 12.19 -13.05
C PRO A 27 -10.70 10.66 -13.02
N PRO A 28 -11.63 9.93 -12.39
CA PRO A 28 -11.62 8.46 -12.36
C PRO A 28 -11.55 7.79 -13.76
N THR A 29 -12.01 8.50 -14.79
CA THR A 29 -11.98 8.08 -16.21
C THR A 29 -10.60 8.18 -16.84
N GLU A 30 -9.69 8.97 -16.26
CA GLU A 30 -8.33 9.20 -16.74
C GLU A 30 -7.30 8.30 -16.04
N LEU A 31 -7.73 7.52 -15.03
CA LEU A 31 -6.88 6.55 -14.36
C LEU A 31 -6.60 5.35 -15.29
N PRO A 32 -5.34 5.10 -15.67
CA PRO A 32 -4.99 3.89 -16.39
C PRO A 32 -5.41 2.66 -15.57
N ASN A 33 -6.09 1.69 -16.21
CA ASN A 33 -6.58 0.48 -15.53
C ASN A 33 -5.45 -0.31 -14.83
N GLY A 34 -4.20 -0.20 -15.31
CA GLY A 34 -3.02 -0.79 -14.69
C GLY A 34 -2.67 -0.18 -13.32
N ASP A 35 -2.87 1.12 -13.17
CA ASP A 35 -2.52 1.86 -11.95
C ASP A 35 -3.53 1.53 -10.86
N ARG A 36 -4.82 1.47 -11.20
CA ARG A 36 -5.87 1.04 -10.28
C ARG A 36 -5.63 -0.38 -9.74
N ARG A 37 -5.19 -1.31 -10.60
CA ARG A 37 -4.86 -2.67 -10.18
C ARG A 37 -3.62 -2.69 -9.26
N THR A 38 -2.64 -1.86 -9.55
CA THR A 38 -1.42 -1.74 -8.74
C THR A 38 -1.74 -1.18 -7.35
N PHE A 39 -2.60 -0.16 -7.27
CA PHE A 39 -3.11 0.36 -6.00
C PHE A 39 -3.74 -0.74 -5.14
N TRP A 40 -4.69 -1.50 -5.68
CA TRP A 40 -5.35 -2.57 -4.93
C TRP A 40 -4.37 -3.62 -4.41
N LYS A 41 -3.35 -3.97 -5.20
CA LYS A 41 -2.30 -4.89 -4.74
C LYS A 41 -1.49 -4.30 -3.59
N LEU A 42 -1.11 -3.02 -3.68
CA LEU A 42 -0.36 -2.35 -2.63
C LEU A 42 -1.19 -2.19 -1.35
N SER A 43 -2.47 -1.83 -1.47
CA SER A 43 -3.39 -1.75 -0.33
C SER A 43 -3.56 -3.11 0.35
N PHE A 44 -3.73 -4.18 -0.43
CA PHE A 44 -3.81 -5.53 0.10
C PHE A 44 -2.53 -5.92 0.86
N LEU A 45 -1.36 -5.72 0.26
CA LEU A 45 -0.08 -6.02 0.91
C LEU A 45 0.14 -5.21 2.18
N ALA A 46 -0.31 -3.95 2.20
CA ALA A 46 -0.26 -3.09 3.37
C ALA A 46 -1.14 -3.63 4.51
N GLU A 47 -2.39 -3.98 4.20
CA GLU A 47 -3.34 -4.55 5.16
C GLU A 47 -2.86 -5.89 5.71
N ASP A 48 -2.35 -6.75 4.84
CA ASP A 48 -1.77 -8.05 5.20
C ASP A 48 -0.61 -7.86 6.18
N LYS A 49 0.34 -6.95 5.87
CA LYS A 49 1.46 -6.65 6.75
C LYS A 49 1.04 -6.04 8.10
N ILE A 50 0.03 -5.16 8.10
CA ILE A 50 -0.54 -4.59 9.33
C ILE A 50 -1.14 -5.68 10.19
N ASN A 51 -1.87 -6.63 9.59
CA ASN A 51 -2.48 -7.75 10.30
C ASN A 51 -1.41 -8.68 10.86
N GLU A 52 -0.38 -9.03 10.08
CA GLU A 52 0.77 -9.80 10.58
C GLU A 52 1.39 -9.11 11.80
N THR A 53 1.69 -7.81 11.71
CA THR A 53 2.30 -7.05 12.81
C THR A 53 1.40 -6.97 14.04
N ARG A 54 0.07 -6.93 13.87
CA ARG A 54 -0.89 -6.95 14.99
C ARG A 54 -0.86 -8.29 15.71
N VAL A 55 -0.87 -9.39 14.95
CA VAL A 55 -0.77 -10.76 15.48
C VAL A 55 0.56 -10.97 16.20
N GLU A 56 1.68 -10.52 15.61
CA GLU A 56 3.01 -10.61 16.23
C GLU A 56 3.09 -9.85 17.57
N LYS A 57 2.37 -8.73 17.70
CA LYS A 57 2.34 -7.91 18.92
C LYS A 57 1.32 -8.39 19.96
N GLY A 58 0.58 -9.47 19.69
CA GLY A 58 -0.46 -9.98 20.59
C GLY A 58 -1.57 -8.96 20.85
N ILE A 59 -1.86 -8.10 19.87
CA ILE A 59 -2.98 -7.16 19.92
C ILE A 59 -4.17 -7.86 19.27
N ASP A 60 -4.89 -8.65 20.06
CA ASP A 60 -6.18 -9.23 19.70
C ASP A 60 -7.30 -8.18 19.90
N ASP A 61 -8.21 -8.06 18.92
CA ASP A 61 -9.40 -7.19 18.97
C ASP A 61 -10.51 -7.82 19.84
#